data_AF-A0A6V6ZCJ4-F1
#
_entry.id   AF-A0A6V6ZCJ4-F1
#
_cell.length_a   1.000
_cell.length_b   1.000
_cell.length_c   1.000
_cell.angle_alpha   90.00
_cell.angle_beta   90.00
_cell.angle_gamma   90.00
#
_symmetry.space_group_name_H-M   'P 1'
#
loop_
_entity.id
_entity.type
_entity.pdbx_description
1 polymer ?
#
loop_
_entity_poly.entity_id
_entity_poly.type
_entity_poly.pdbx_seq_one_letter_code
_entity_poly.pdbx_strand_id
1 'polypeptide(L)'
;MLKMKHLLSILLILTFSFQGYSQKKGKKKPIPKTKITAVQEGIPTIEMKDEKIMPDTLQIEKGKKYVFLVDVSEFSGQGNTVEAGNDDNSEKAELKRNFPKENLEIITINKYTYVLFENKQTLDITGNGNSFQAFAYWSGKIDDKVQIKEGKRMATEFVAEQLKTKKESSYVINTRKYKKEVASLLGKNKVTSKSKEVMKELLSGYSLPFPDIEGDNVPVFQQGTAKLKTLESYFLKKKGVRVPLKSVSFNNEGFPLIITYYEDEGKKKSKQELIYKDGMLTKIIKADQTASSINYDDNKMIFTENIGDANETTVFWLENSKLLQKSYTLMTDDKFSYMNTFTEEKFENNCISYSINNVVWSYNCGGPNNKFPYIHTYTSYQNKEVLQFRKSKIEKKNDRTYDKYYSEAERADQNDNYKLWGTFHLDDFNLVDSFNFTKDGTAKTIKIDYTCYE
;
A
#
# COMPACT_ATOMS: atom_id res chain seq x y z
N MET A 1 84.83 4.75 -20.93
CA MET A 1 85.51 4.50 -19.64
C MET A 1 84.46 4.66 -18.53
N LEU A 2 84.21 3.58 -17.76
CA LEU A 2 83.26 3.36 -16.63
C LEU A 2 81.75 3.59 -16.88
N LYS A 3 80.86 2.57 -16.90
CA LYS A 3 80.32 1.62 -15.87
C LYS A 3 79.30 2.22 -14.85
N MET A 4 78.01 1.98 -15.12
CA MET A 4 76.95 1.26 -14.33
C MET A 4 76.82 1.34 -12.77
N LYS A 5 75.54 1.38 -12.32
CA LYS A 5 74.89 1.03 -11.00
C LYS A 5 74.80 2.18 -9.95
N HIS A 6 73.71 2.49 -9.22
CA HIS A 6 72.53 1.80 -8.65
C HIS A 6 71.31 2.77 -8.56
N LEU A 7 70.07 2.36 -8.88
CA LEU A 7 68.99 1.96 -7.95
C LEU A 7 68.61 2.97 -6.84
N LEU A 8 67.44 3.63 -6.94
CA LEU A 8 66.37 3.57 -5.92
C LEU A 8 65.06 4.20 -6.42
N SER A 9 63.98 3.45 -6.24
CA SER A 9 62.57 3.83 -6.36
C SER A 9 62.21 5.06 -5.52
N ILE A 10 61.21 5.84 -5.96
CA ILE A 10 59.97 6.11 -5.21
C ILE A 10 58.94 6.67 -6.20
N LEU A 11 57.92 5.83 -6.40
CA LEU A 11 56.63 6.10 -7.01
C LEU A 11 55.77 6.73 -5.90
N LEU A 12 55.37 7.99 -6.01
CA LEU A 12 54.32 8.55 -5.13
C LEU A 12 53.02 8.66 -5.92
N ILE A 13 52.16 7.67 -5.67
CA ILE A 13 50.81 7.55 -6.18
C ILE A 13 49.95 8.64 -5.53
N LEU A 14 49.31 9.46 -6.37
CA LEU A 14 48.21 10.33 -5.99
C LEU A 14 47.01 9.45 -5.55
N THR A 15 46.81 9.29 -4.25
CA THR A 15 45.57 8.75 -3.68
C THR A 15 44.50 9.84 -3.68
N PHE A 16 43.55 9.76 -4.60
CA PHE A 16 42.29 10.51 -4.49
C PHE A 16 41.35 9.76 -3.52
N SER A 17 41.33 10.18 -2.27
CA SER A 17 40.29 9.87 -1.30
C SER A 17 39.11 10.82 -1.51
N PHE A 18 37.98 10.31 -2.00
CA PHE A 18 36.72 11.04 -1.95
C PHE A 18 36.10 10.85 -0.56
N GLN A 19 36.08 11.92 0.24
CA GLN A 19 35.28 12.01 1.46
C GLN A 19 33.84 12.36 1.07
N GLY A 20 32.90 11.45 1.32
CA GLY A 20 31.47 11.75 1.31
C GLY A 20 31.14 12.80 2.37
N TYR A 21 30.46 13.87 1.97
CA TYR A 21 30.03 14.93 2.87
C TYR A 21 28.86 14.44 3.74
N SER A 22 29.12 14.27 5.04
CA SER A 22 28.10 14.07 6.07
C SER A 22 27.14 15.28 6.11
N GLN A 23 25.83 15.02 6.22
CA GLN A 23 24.80 16.05 6.44
C GLN A 23 25.12 16.87 7.70
N LYS A 24 25.61 18.11 7.52
CA LYS A 24 25.80 19.06 8.62
C LYS A 24 24.43 19.51 9.16
N LYS A 25 24.11 19.11 10.39
CA LYS A 25 23.01 19.69 11.18
C LYS A 25 23.23 21.19 11.37
N GLY A 26 22.24 22.00 10.96
CA GLY A 26 22.20 23.44 11.23
C GLY A 26 22.15 23.73 12.73
N LYS A 27 22.99 24.65 13.20
CA LYS A 27 23.01 25.11 14.60
C LYS A 27 21.73 25.87 14.92
N LYS A 28 20.84 25.32 15.76
CA LYS A 28 19.84 26.11 16.49
C LYS A 28 20.49 26.75 17.72
N LYS A 29 20.21 28.04 17.96
CA LYS A 29 20.65 28.82 19.13
C LYS A 29 20.13 28.19 20.43
N PRO A 30 20.91 28.20 21.53
CA PRO A 30 20.46 27.68 22.81
C PRO A 30 19.45 28.63 23.46
N ILE A 31 18.32 28.07 23.90
CA ILE A 31 17.39 28.72 24.83
C ILE A 31 17.88 28.38 26.27
N PRO A 32 17.86 29.31 27.24
CA PRO A 32 18.40 29.07 28.57
C PRO A 32 17.57 28.04 29.35
N LYS A 33 18.26 27.14 30.08
CA LYS A 33 17.66 26.15 30.99
C LYS A 33 17.17 26.84 32.27
N THR A 34 15.88 26.77 32.55
CA THR A 34 15.34 26.92 33.91
C THR A 34 15.58 25.61 34.67
N LYS A 35 16.23 25.70 35.84
CA LYS A 35 16.44 24.59 36.77
C LYS A 35 15.10 24.15 37.36
N ILE A 36 14.79 22.86 37.27
CA ILE A 36 13.95 22.17 38.26
C ILE A 36 14.64 20.84 38.60
N THR A 37 14.91 20.67 39.89
CA THR A 37 15.50 19.48 40.52
C THR A 37 14.37 18.55 40.95
N ALA A 38 14.38 17.28 40.55
CA ALA A 38 13.83 16.18 41.36
C ALA A 38 14.20 14.80 40.77
N VAL A 39 15.10 14.11 41.50
CA VAL A 39 15.17 12.66 41.76
C VAL A 39 14.96 11.70 40.58
N GLN A 40 16.06 11.20 40.02
CA GLN A 40 16.10 9.91 39.32
C GLN A 40 16.39 8.80 40.33
N GLU A 41 15.42 7.94 40.57
CA GLU A 41 15.67 6.58 41.03
C GLU A 41 16.43 5.83 39.92
N GLY A 42 17.54 5.20 40.30
CA GLY A 42 18.39 4.45 39.39
C GLY A 42 17.67 3.21 38.86
N ILE A 43 17.27 3.26 37.60
CA ILE A 43 17.13 2.06 36.78
C ILE A 43 18.53 1.76 36.24
N PRO A 44 19.08 0.55 36.42
CA PRO A 44 20.36 0.22 35.82
C PRO A 44 20.22 0.34 34.31
N THR A 45 20.90 1.33 33.73
CA THR A 45 21.19 1.32 32.30
C THR A 45 21.91 0.01 32.04
N ILE A 46 21.23 -0.90 31.35
CA ILE A 46 21.90 -1.96 30.61
C ILE A 46 22.77 -1.19 29.62
N GLU A 47 24.05 -1.02 29.93
CA GLU A 47 25.05 -0.72 28.93
C GLU A 47 25.00 -1.90 27.96
N MET A 48 24.24 -1.75 26.88
CA MET A 48 24.50 -2.52 25.67
C MET A 48 25.94 -2.16 25.33
N LYS A 49 26.86 -3.09 25.59
CA LYS A 49 28.19 -3.05 25.00
C LYS A 49 27.97 -2.79 23.52
N ASP A 50 28.52 -1.69 23.01
CA ASP A 50 28.74 -1.51 21.58
C ASP A 50 29.59 -2.70 21.14
N GLU A 51 28.94 -3.78 20.67
CA GLU A 51 29.63 -4.83 19.95
C GLU A 51 30.26 -4.14 18.75
N LYS A 52 31.58 -4.02 18.80
CA LYS A 52 32.38 -3.45 17.71
C LYS A 52 32.06 -4.25 16.46
N ILE A 53 31.23 -3.68 15.60
CA ILE A 53 30.87 -4.25 14.30
C ILE A 53 32.18 -4.56 13.57
N MET A 54 32.49 -5.83 13.39
CA MET A 54 33.65 -6.26 12.61
C MET A 54 33.26 -6.29 11.13
N PRO A 55 33.80 -5.39 10.30
CA PRO A 55 33.47 -5.39 8.88
C PRO A 55 34.04 -6.63 8.18
N ASP A 56 33.26 -7.22 7.29
CA ASP A 56 33.73 -8.32 6.44
C ASP A 56 34.67 -7.79 5.34
N THR A 57 35.50 -8.63 4.74
CA THR A 57 36.33 -8.26 3.58
C THR A 57 35.97 -9.11 2.38
N LEU A 58 35.48 -8.47 1.33
CA LEU A 58 35.13 -9.12 0.06
C LEU A 58 36.18 -8.80 -1.00
N GLN A 59 36.84 -9.81 -1.54
CA GLN A 59 37.81 -9.64 -2.64
C GLN A 59 37.13 -9.87 -3.99
N ILE A 60 37.41 -8.97 -4.94
CA ILE A 60 36.80 -8.96 -6.27
C ILE A 60 37.89 -9.04 -7.34
N GLU A 61 37.88 -10.17 -8.07
CA GLU A 61 38.83 -10.49 -9.13
C GLU A 61 38.43 -9.86 -10.47
N LYS A 62 39.42 -9.60 -11.32
CA LYS A 62 39.19 -9.12 -12.70
C LYS A 62 38.55 -10.19 -13.58
N GLY A 63 38.04 -9.77 -14.74
CA GLY A 63 37.54 -10.67 -15.78
C GLY A 63 36.03 -10.91 -15.77
N LYS A 64 35.30 -10.41 -14.76
CA LYS A 64 33.83 -10.38 -14.73
C LYS A 64 33.32 -8.98 -14.45
N LYS A 65 32.11 -8.69 -14.93
CA LYS A 65 31.41 -7.45 -14.60
C LYS A 65 30.66 -7.65 -13.29
N TYR A 66 30.87 -6.76 -12.32
CA TYR A 66 30.25 -6.83 -11.01
C TYR A 66 29.26 -5.69 -10.81
N VAL A 67 28.13 -6.01 -10.18
CA VAL A 67 27.18 -5.03 -9.64
C VAL A 67 27.01 -5.31 -8.16
N PHE A 68 27.18 -4.28 -7.34
CA PHE A 68 26.96 -4.34 -5.90
C PHE A 68 25.68 -3.59 -5.56
N LEU A 69 24.78 -4.28 -4.86
CA LEU A 69 23.56 -3.71 -4.28
C LEU A 69 23.81 -3.57 -2.78
N VAL A 70 24.03 -2.35 -2.30
CA VAL A 70 24.44 -2.08 -0.93
C VAL A 70 23.25 -1.50 -0.15
N ASP A 71 22.90 -2.18 0.94
CA ASP A 71 21.90 -1.71 1.90
C ASP A 71 22.29 -2.17 3.31
N VAL A 72 23.08 -1.34 3.98
CA VAL A 72 23.58 -1.62 5.33
C VAL A 72 22.88 -0.71 6.32
N SER A 73 22.48 -1.23 7.47
CA SER A 73 21.97 -0.44 8.60
C SER A 73 22.46 -1.01 9.94
N GLU A 74 22.37 -0.22 11.00
CA GLU A 74 22.80 -0.61 12.36
C GLU A 74 22.15 -1.92 12.85
N PHE A 75 20.97 -2.27 12.32
CA PHE A 75 20.23 -3.49 12.66
C PHE A 75 20.30 -4.59 11.60
N SER A 76 21.02 -4.40 10.48
CA SER A 76 21.00 -5.35 9.36
C SER A 76 21.72 -6.67 9.64
N GLY A 77 22.43 -6.77 10.76
CA GLY A 77 23.01 -8.02 11.29
C GLY A 77 22.17 -8.72 12.36
N GLN A 78 21.08 -8.10 12.86
CA GLN A 78 20.23 -8.64 13.92
C GLN A 78 18.88 -9.09 13.36
N GLY A 79 18.86 -10.33 12.87
CA GLY A 79 17.65 -11.00 12.43
C GLY A 79 17.24 -10.65 11.01
N ASN A 80 16.58 -11.60 10.35
CA ASN A 80 15.84 -11.35 9.12
C ASN A 80 14.77 -10.30 9.43
N THR A 81 15.09 -9.02 9.30
CA THR A 81 14.11 -8.03 8.88
C THR A 81 13.74 -8.41 7.45
N VAL A 82 12.86 -9.41 7.35
CA VAL A 82 12.03 -9.62 6.18
C VAL A 82 11.28 -8.30 6.05
N GLU A 83 11.78 -7.41 5.18
CA GLU A 83 10.96 -6.33 4.66
C GLU A 83 9.72 -7.03 4.11
N ALA A 84 8.60 -6.88 4.83
CA ALA A 84 7.33 -7.45 4.48
C ALA A 84 6.86 -6.77 3.20
N GLY A 85 7.27 -7.34 2.08
CA GLY A 85 6.98 -6.89 0.74
C GLY A 85 7.52 -7.94 -0.20
N ASN A 86 6.61 -8.59 -0.90
CA ASN A 86 6.89 -9.64 -1.87
C ASN A 86 7.76 -9.07 -3.00
N ASP A 87 9.09 -9.07 -2.84
CA ASP A 87 10.03 -8.46 -3.80
C ASP A 87 10.38 -9.47 -4.92
N ASP A 88 9.34 -9.95 -5.61
CA ASP A 88 9.45 -10.45 -7.00
C ASP A 88 10.04 -9.36 -7.93
N ASN A 89 10.24 -8.12 -7.44
CA ASN A 89 10.94 -6.99 -8.06
C ASN A 89 12.14 -6.48 -7.24
N SER A 90 12.89 -7.35 -6.57
CA SER A 90 14.19 -6.94 -6.06
C SER A 90 15.03 -6.31 -7.18
N GLU A 91 15.83 -5.29 -6.88
CA GLU A 91 16.72 -4.67 -7.89
C GLU A 91 17.60 -5.72 -8.59
N LYS A 92 17.92 -6.81 -7.88
CA LYS A 92 18.60 -7.99 -8.45
C LYS A 92 17.79 -8.68 -9.55
N ALA A 93 16.50 -8.88 -9.35
CA ALA A 93 15.60 -9.46 -10.36
C ALA A 93 15.46 -8.52 -11.58
N GLU A 94 15.29 -7.21 -11.33
CA GLU A 94 15.26 -6.18 -12.39
C GLU A 94 16.53 -6.21 -13.25
N LEU A 95 17.70 -6.26 -12.61
CA LEU A 95 19.00 -6.34 -13.28
C LEU A 95 19.15 -7.62 -14.11
N LYS A 96 18.82 -8.79 -13.54
CA LYS A 96 18.89 -10.08 -14.26
C LYS A 96 17.99 -10.10 -15.49
N ARG A 97 16.78 -9.53 -15.38
CA ARG A 97 15.84 -9.46 -16.49
C ARG A 97 16.31 -8.52 -17.60
N ASN A 98 16.90 -7.38 -17.24
CA ASN A 98 17.32 -6.37 -18.21
C ASN A 98 18.67 -6.69 -18.89
N PHE A 99 19.55 -7.41 -18.20
CA PHE A 99 20.91 -7.73 -18.65
C PHE A 99 21.22 -9.25 -18.66
N PRO A 100 20.43 -10.08 -19.37
CA PRO A 100 20.61 -11.53 -19.36
C PRO A 100 21.84 -12.02 -20.15
N LYS A 101 22.42 -11.18 -21.03
CA LYS A 101 23.53 -11.55 -21.91
C LYS A 101 24.88 -11.01 -21.42
N GLU A 102 24.83 -10.08 -20.48
CA GLU A 102 25.96 -9.31 -20.00
C GLU A 102 26.76 -10.05 -18.91
N ASN A 103 26.25 -11.19 -18.44
CA ASN A 103 26.85 -12.06 -17.41
C ASN A 103 27.31 -11.25 -16.19
N LEU A 104 26.43 -10.39 -15.68
CA LEU A 104 26.69 -9.58 -14.50
C LEU A 104 26.72 -10.46 -13.24
N GLU A 105 27.79 -10.36 -12.46
CA GLU A 105 27.86 -10.90 -11.11
C GLU A 105 27.21 -9.90 -10.14
N ILE A 106 26.03 -10.25 -9.60
CA ILE A 106 25.25 -9.34 -8.74
C ILE A 106 25.38 -9.76 -7.29
N ILE A 107 26.09 -8.95 -6.51
CA ILE A 107 26.38 -9.17 -5.10
C ILE A 107 25.55 -8.21 -4.24
N THR A 108 24.79 -8.75 -3.30
CA THR A 108 24.04 -7.95 -2.32
C THR A 108 24.85 -7.85 -1.04
N ILE A 109 25.06 -6.63 -0.55
CA ILE A 109 25.81 -6.35 0.68
C ILE A 109 24.84 -5.75 1.69
N ASN A 110 24.51 -6.52 2.72
CA ASN A 110 23.62 -6.13 3.82
C ASN A 110 24.33 -5.95 5.16
N LYS A 111 25.67 -5.98 5.16
CA LYS A 111 26.50 -5.78 6.36
C LYS A 111 27.70 -4.91 6.03
N TYR A 112 28.24 -4.24 7.04
CA TYR A 112 29.45 -3.43 6.91
C TYR A 112 30.59 -4.28 6.33
N THR A 113 31.11 -3.87 5.16
CA THR A 113 32.06 -4.67 4.35
C THR A 113 33.10 -3.77 3.69
N TYR A 114 34.36 -4.20 3.67
CA TYR A 114 35.38 -3.64 2.77
C TYR A 114 35.43 -4.45 1.49
N VAL A 115 35.15 -3.83 0.35
CA VAL A 115 35.30 -4.49 -0.95
C VAL A 115 36.65 -4.09 -1.54
N LEU A 116 37.51 -5.08 -1.79
CA LEU A 116 38.84 -4.90 -2.36
C LEU A 116 38.85 -5.39 -3.81
N PHE A 117 39.07 -4.47 -4.74
CA PHE A 117 39.12 -4.79 -6.17
C PHE A 117 40.55 -5.05 -6.64
N GLU A 118 40.74 -5.94 -7.62
CA GLU A 118 42.08 -6.27 -8.15
C GLU A 118 42.79 -5.05 -8.79
N ASN A 119 42.04 -4.03 -9.24
CA ASN A 119 42.62 -2.75 -9.69
C ASN A 119 43.16 -1.88 -8.53
N LYS A 120 43.19 -2.41 -7.30
CA LYS A 120 43.64 -1.77 -6.05
C LYS A 120 42.70 -0.68 -5.53
N GLN A 121 41.52 -0.51 -6.12
CA GLN A 121 40.49 0.34 -5.53
C GLN A 121 39.79 -0.39 -4.39
N THR A 122 39.28 0.39 -3.44
CA THR A 122 38.51 -0.11 -2.31
C THR A 122 37.18 0.61 -2.24
N LEU A 123 36.11 -0.13 -1.98
CA LEU A 123 34.82 0.43 -1.60
C LEU A 123 34.63 0.20 -0.11
N ASP A 124 34.64 1.29 0.64
CA ASP A 124 34.45 1.30 2.08
C ASP A 124 32.97 1.44 2.42
N ILE A 125 32.34 0.35 2.86
CA ILE A 125 30.93 0.31 3.27
C ILE A 125 30.84 0.36 4.81
N THR A 126 31.90 0.82 5.50
CA THR A 126 32.02 0.84 6.97
C THR A 126 31.71 2.20 7.60
N GLY A 127 31.22 3.17 6.80
CA GLY A 127 31.10 4.58 7.18
C GLY A 127 30.36 4.85 8.50
N ASN A 128 30.81 5.90 9.21
CA ASN A 128 30.34 6.39 10.52
C ASN A 128 28.86 6.88 10.54
N GLY A 129 27.91 6.05 10.14
CA GLY A 129 26.49 6.35 10.12
C GLY A 129 25.62 5.11 10.28
N ASN A 130 24.39 5.32 10.73
CA ASN A 130 23.45 4.25 11.07
C ASN A 130 22.89 3.51 9.83
N SER A 131 23.16 3.99 8.61
CA SER A 131 22.84 3.30 7.35
C SER A 131 23.65 3.78 6.14
N PHE A 132 23.97 2.88 5.19
CA PHE A 132 24.58 3.21 3.90
C PHE A 132 23.91 2.44 2.76
N GLN A 133 23.51 3.16 1.71
CA GLN A 133 22.71 2.63 0.61
C GLN A 133 23.27 3.11 -0.73
N ALA A 134 23.72 2.20 -1.58
CA ALA A 134 24.34 2.54 -2.85
C ALA A 134 24.32 1.40 -3.86
N PHE A 135 24.60 1.75 -5.11
CA PHE A 135 25.00 0.85 -6.17
C PHE A 135 26.46 1.06 -6.51
N ALA A 136 27.18 -0.03 -6.80
CA ALA A 136 28.48 0.06 -7.45
C ALA A 136 28.55 -0.85 -8.67
N TYR A 137 29.28 -0.41 -9.69
CA TYR A 137 29.56 -1.19 -10.89
C TYR A 137 31.06 -1.21 -11.17
N TRP A 138 31.57 -2.38 -11.52
CA TRP A 138 32.92 -2.53 -12.05
C TRP A 138 32.91 -3.44 -13.28
N SER A 139 33.61 -3.03 -14.34
CA SER A 139 33.65 -3.79 -15.60
C SER A 139 34.50 -5.06 -15.53
N GLY A 140 35.31 -5.22 -14.48
CA GLY A 140 36.30 -6.28 -14.36
C GLY A 140 37.61 -6.02 -15.07
N LYS A 141 37.83 -4.82 -15.63
CA LYS A 141 39.10 -4.43 -16.25
C LYS A 141 39.95 -3.65 -15.25
N ILE A 142 41.26 -3.94 -15.22
CA ILE A 142 42.22 -3.28 -14.31
C ILE A 142 42.23 -1.77 -14.51
N ASP A 143 42.14 -1.29 -15.75
CA ASP A 143 42.22 0.13 -16.06
C ASP A 143 40.92 0.90 -15.80
N ASP A 144 39.81 0.18 -15.60
CA ASP A 144 38.50 0.79 -15.38
C ASP A 144 38.30 1.06 -13.88
N LYS A 145 37.75 2.24 -13.58
CA LYS A 145 37.38 2.65 -12.21
C LYS A 145 36.02 2.08 -11.82
N VAL A 146 35.88 1.70 -10.56
CA VAL A 146 34.60 1.41 -9.91
C VAL A 146 33.73 2.67 -9.96
N GLN A 147 32.49 2.51 -10.43
CA GLN A 147 31.49 3.56 -10.49
C GLN A 147 30.52 3.36 -9.33
N ILE A 148 30.13 4.43 -8.64
CA ILE A 148 29.28 4.35 -7.43
C ILE A 148 28.18 5.41 -7.54
N LYS A 149 26.96 5.04 -7.12
CA LYS A 149 25.83 5.95 -7.01
C LYS A 149 25.04 5.66 -5.73
N GLU A 150 24.76 6.67 -4.94
CA GLU A 150 23.93 6.52 -3.74
C GLU A 150 22.47 6.21 -4.10
N GLY A 151 21.83 5.34 -3.31
CA GLY A 151 20.44 4.95 -3.47
C GLY A 151 20.18 3.45 -3.36
N LYS A 152 18.89 3.10 -3.22
CA LYS A 152 18.38 1.70 -3.15
C LYS A 152 17.60 1.26 -4.38
N ARG A 153 17.17 2.21 -5.21
CA ARG A 153 16.34 1.97 -6.42
C ARG A 153 16.99 2.60 -7.63
N MET A 154 16.67 2.13 -8.84
CA MET A 154 17.27 2.57 -10.12
C MET A 154 18.63 1.93 -10.44
N ALA A 155 18.86 0.69 -9.98
CA ALA A 155 20.09 -0.04 -10.31
C ALA A 155 20.17 -0.34 -11.82
N THR A 156 19.02 -0.62 -12.46
CA THR A 156 18.96 -0.91 -13.90
C THR A 156 19.46 0.27 -14.72
N GLU A 157 18.97 1.48 -14.43
CA GLU A 157 19.36 2.69 -15.13
C GLU A 157 20.84 3.02 -14.89
N PHE A 158 21.30 2.86 -13.65
CA PHE A 158 22.71 3.07 -13.30
C PHE A 158 23.65 2.12 -14.06
N VAL A 159 23.33 0.82 -14.12
CA VAL A 159 24.12 -0.19 -14.85
C VAL A 159 24.01 0.02 -16.36
N ALA A 160 22.84 0.42 -16.86
CA ALA A 160 22.64 0.72 -18.28
C ALA A 160 23.60 1.82 -18.77
N GLU A 161 23.76 2.87 -17.96
CA GLU A 161 24.69 3.97 -18.22
C GLU A 161 26.14 3.47 -18.35
N GLN A 162 26.59 2.62 -17.43
CA GLN A 162 27.97 2.09 -17.45
C GLN A 162 28.21 1.16 -18.65
N LEU A 163 27.19 0.44 -19.07
CA LEU A 163 27.23 -0.42 -20.25
C LEU A 163 26.97 0.33 -21.56
N LYS A 164 26.67 1.64 -21.49
CA LYS A 164 26.27 2.48 -22.64
C LYS A 164 25.07 1.89 -23.41
N THR A 165 24.11 1.34 -22.67
CA THR A 165 22.87 0.77 -23.19
C THR A 165 21.68 1.62 -22.75
N LYS A 166 20.55 1.48 -23.46
CA LYS A 166 19.28 2.16 -23.11
C LYS A 166 18.31 1.14 -22.52
N LYS A 167 18.58 0.70 -21.28
CA LYS A 167 17.71 -0.19 -20.51
C LYS A 167 17.05 0.60 -19.40
N GLU A 168 15.77 0.34 -19.18
CA GLU A 168 14.94 0.96 -18.15
C GLU A 168 14.31 -0.16 -17.33
N SER A 169 14.21 0.04 -16.03
CA SER A 169 13.49 -0.81 -15.09
C SER A 169 11.99 -0.84 -15.42
N SER A 170 11.31 -1.91 -14.96
CA SER A 170 9.88 -2.03 -15.25
C SER A 170 9.06 -0.89 -14.64
N TYR A 171 9.41 -0.43 -13.43
CA TYR A 171 8.65 0.63 -12.77
C TYR A 171 8.83 2.00 -13.47
N VAL A 172 9.97 2.28 -14.11
CA VAL A 172 10.15 3.48 -14.97
C VAL A 172 9.29 3.37 -16.23
N ILE A 173 9.33 2.23 -16.92
CA ILE A 173 8.54 1.99 -18.13
C ILE A 173 7.03 2.09 -17.82
N ASN A 174 6.59 1.43 -16.74
CA ASN A 174 5.20 1.43 -16.29
C ASN A 174 4.75 2.82 -15.87
N THR A 175 5.59 3.61 -15.19
CA THR A 175 5.29 5.01 -14.86
C THR A 175 4.92 5.82 -16.10
N ARG A 176 5.71 5.70 -17.17
CA ARG A 176 5.43 6.40 -18.44
C ARG A 176 4.09 5.97 -19.03
N LYS A 177 3.79 4.66 -19.00
CA LYS A 177 2.51 4.10 -19.44
C LYS A 177 1.33 4.65 -18.62
N TYR A 178 1.44 4.60 -17.29
CA TYR A 178 0.40 5.06 -16.36
C TYR A 178 0.15 6.56 -16.49
N LYS A 179 1.20 7.39 -16.56
CA LYS A 179 1.07 8.84 -16.78
C LYS A 179 0.32 9.15 -18.08
N LYS A 180 0.61 8.43 -19.17
CA LYS A 180 -0.11 8.60 -20.44
C LYS A 180 -1.58 8.22 -20.32
N GLU A 181 -1.88 7.14 -19.62
CA GLU A 181 -3.24 6.68 -19.39
C GLU A 181 -4.03 7.67 -18.52
N VAL A 182 -3.48 8.09 -17.38
CA VAL A 182 -4.08 9.09 -16.49
C VAL A 182 -4.31 10.42 -17.23
N ALA A 183 -3.33 10.90 -18.00
CA ALA A 183 -3.49 12.12 -18.78
C ALA A 183 -4.65 12.03 -19.79
N SER A 184 -4.92 10.85 -20.35
CA SER A 184 -6.06 10.65 -21.26
C SER A 184 -7.44 10.71 -20.58
N LEU A 185 -7.47 10.55 -19.24
CA LEU A 185 -8.66 10.56 -18.41
C LEU A 185 -8.95 11.94 -17.79
N LEU A 186 -7.90 12.66 -17.35
CA LEU A 186 -8.04 13.91 -16.57
C LEU A 186 -8.74 15.07 -17.30
N GLY A 187 -8.94 14.97 -18.62
CA GLY A 187 -9.67 15.96 -19.43
C GLY A 187 -11.05 15.51 -19.91
N LYS A 188 -11.55 14.34 -19.48
CA LYS A 188 -12.83 13.80 -19.92
C LYS A 188 -13.96 14.26 -19.01
N ASN A 189 -15.09 14.66 -19.60
CA ASN A 189 -16.34 14.83 -18.86
C ASN A 189 -17.54 14.51 -19.75
N LYS A 190 -17.63 13.24 -20.16
CA LYS A 190 -18.72 12.72 -20.99
C LYS A 190 -19.70 11.94 -20.10
N VAL A 191 -20.75 12.62 -19.64
CA VAL A 191 -21.81 12.02 -18.84
C VAL A 191 -22.83 11.31 -19.74
N THR A 192 -23.11 10.05 -19.45
CA THR A 192 -24.14 9.22 -20.10
C THR A 192 -25.03 8.52 -19.06
N SER A 193 -26.04 7.76 -19.50
CA SER A 193 -26.84 6.93 -18.60
C SER A 193 -25.98 5.89 -17.87
N LYS A 194 -24.96 5.34 -18.53
CA LYS A 194 -24.01 4.41 -17.91
C LYS A 194 -23.20 5.08 -16.81
N SER A 195 -22.83 6.36 -16.97
CA SER A 195 -22.16 7.12 -15.90
C SER A 195 -23.03 7.18 -14.64
N LYS A 196 -24.35 7.37 -14.81
CA LYS A 196 -25.31 7.41 -13.70
C LYS A 196 -25.44 6.08 -13.00
N GLU A 197 -25.43 4.98 -13.75
CA GLU A 197 -25.45 3.61 -13.18
C GLU A 197 -24.21 3.35 -12.33
N VAL A 198 -23.03 3.67 -12.84
CA VAL A 198 -21.76 3.53 -12.10
C VAL A 198 -21.76 4.38 -10.82
N MET A 199 -22.19 5.64 -10.94
CA MET A 199 -22.31 6.54 -9.79
C MET A 199 -23.29 5.99 -8.74
N LYS A 200 -24.46 5.51 -9.17
CA LYS A 200 -25.47 4.95 -8.26
C LYS A 200 -24.93 3.73 -7.51
N GLU A 201 -24.25 2.83 -8.20
CA GLU A 201 -23.66 1.64 -7.56
C GLU A 201 -22.58 2.04 -6.54
N LEU A 202 -21.67 2.96 -6.90
CA LEU A 202 -20.66 3.49 -5.97
C LEU A 202 -21.29 4.12 -4.72
N LEU A 203 -22.30 4.98 -4.91
CA LEU A 203 -22.98 5.67 -3.82
C LEU A 203 -23.79 4.73 -2.93
N SER A 204 -24.24 3.58 -3.46
CA SER A 204 -24.90 2.55 -2.63
C SER A 204 -23.95 1.99 -1.57
N GLY A 205 -22.67 1.84 -1.88
CA GLY A 205 -21.64 1.44 -0.92
C GLY A 205 -21.44 2.47 0.20
N TYR A 206 -21.45 3.77 -0.14
CA TYR A 206 -21.40 4.84 0.85
C TYR A 206 -22.65 4.92 1.74
N SER A 207 -23.77 4.38 1.26
CA SER A 207 -25.05 4.36 1.98
C SER A 207 -25.15 3.21 2.99
N LEU A 208 -24.17 2.30 3.04
CA LEU A 208 -24.15 1.20 3.99
C LEU A 208 -24.04 1.69 5.45
N PRO A 209 -24.71 1.04 6.42
CA PRO A 209 -24.97 1.64 7.72
C PRO A 209 -23.77 1.77 8.66
N PHE A 210 -22.69 1.02 8.51
CA PHE A 210 -21.51 1.14 9.36
C PHE A 210 -20.23 0.96 8.53
N PRO A 211 -19.07 1.49 9.01
CA PRO A 211 -17.80 1.32 8.30
C PRO A 211 -17.43 -0.16 8.19
N ASP A 212 -16.61 -0.49 7.18
CA ASP A 212 -16.01 -1.82 7.02
C ASP A 212 -17.01 -2.97 6.94
N ILE A 213 -18.21 -2.72 6.40
CA ILE A 213 -19.11 -3.78 5.96
C ILE A 213 -18.36 -4.58 4.90
N GLU A 214 -17.79 -5.71 5.32
CA GLU A 214 -17.16 -6.68 4.43
C GLU A 214 -18.15 -7.02 3.31
N GLY A 215 -17.65 -7.21 2.08
CA GLY A 215 -18.47 -7.46 0.90
C GLY A 215 -19.43 -8.64 1.05
N ASP A 216 -19.18 -9.51 2.03
CA ASP A 216 -20.02 -10.64 2.37
C ASP A 216 -21.37 -10.29 3.03
N ASN A 217 -21.52 -9.09 3.59
CA ASN A 217 -22.77 -8.65 4.24
C ASN A 217 -23.68 -7.82 3.32
N VAL A 218 -23.13 -7.28 2.23
CA VAL A 218 -23.83 -6.40 1.27
C VAL A 218 -25.18 -6.96 0.81
N PRO A 219 -25.34 -8.28 0.52
CA PRO A 219 -26.63 -8.84 0.08
C PRO A 219 -27.83 -8.57 1.00
N VAL A 220 -27.62 -8.48 2.31
CA VAL A 220 -28.71 -8.25 3.28
C VAL A 220 -29.09 -6.77 3.31
N PHE A 221 -28.11 -5.87 3.19
CA PHE A 221 -28.34 -4.42 3.22
C PHE A 221 -28.96 -3.87 1.92
N GLN A 222 -28.93 -4.63 0.82
CA GLN A 222 -29.51 -4.23 -0.46
C GLN A 222 -30.99 -4.64 -0.65
N GLN A 223 -31.63 -5.20 0.38
CA GLN A 223 -33.04 -5.64 0.31
C GLN A 223 -34.06 -4.51 0.45
N GLY A 224 -33.66 -3.38 1.04
CA GLY A 224 -34.55 -2.27 1.32
C GLY A 224 -35.01 -1.51 0.08
N THR A 225 -36.27 -1.09 0.07
CA THR A 225 -36.86 -0.30 -1.03
C THR A 225 -37.19 1.13 -0.63
N ALA A 226 -37.04 1.48 0.65
CA ALA A 226 -37.43 2.79 1.16
C ALA A 226 -36.48 3.90 0.69
N LYS A 227 -37.06 5.08 0.49
CA LYS A 227 -36.33 6.29 0.13
C LYS A 227 -35.88 7.01 1.40
N LEU A 228 -34.60 6.87 1.74
CA LEU A 228 -34.05 7.38 2.99
C LEU A 228 -33.80 8.89 2.93
N LYS A 229 -34.04 9.55 4.07
CA LYS A 229 -33.65 10.94 4.37
C LYS A 229 -32.43 10.95 5.30
N THR A 230 -32.42 10.12 6.33
CA THR A 230 -31.25 9.87 7.18
C THR A 230 -31.09 8.40 7.53
N LEU A 231 -29.84 8.02 7.81
CA LEU A 231 -29.44 6.76 8.41
C LEU A 231 -28.49 7.08 9.57
N GLU A 232 -28.76 6.53 10.75
CA GLU A 232 -27.90 6.64 11.92
C GLU A 232 -27.65 5.27 12.52
N SER A 233 -26.39 4.83 12.60
CA SER A 233 -26.02 3.58 13.24
C SER A 233 -25.23 3.79 14.52
N TYR A 234 -25.43 2.90 15.48
CA TYR A 234 -24.76 2.96 16.78
C TYR A 234 -24.64 1.58 17.42
N PHE A 235 -23.60 1.41 18.25
CA PHE A 235 -23.56 0.30 19.20
C PHE A 235 -24.52 0.57 20.35
N LEU A 236 -25.35 -0.41 20.68
CA LEU A 236 -26.18 -0.41 21.88
C LEU A 236 -25.44 -1.13 23.02
N LYS A 237 -24.92 -0.37 23.98
CA LYS A 237 -24.25 -0.90 25.18
C LYS A 237 -25.27 -1.21 26.29
N LYS A 238 -24.79 -1.89 27.35
CA LYS A 238 -25.57 -2.15 28.57
C LYS A 238 -26.20 -0.85 29.10
N LYS A 239 -27.40 -0.96 29.68
CA LYS A 239 -28.21 0.17 30.18
C LYS A 239 -28.68 1.16 29.10
N GLY A 240 -28.65 0.77 27.82
CA GLY A 240 -29.21 1.57 26.72
C GLY A 240 -28.30 2.68 26.20
N VAL A 241 -27.03 2.71 26.61
CA VAL A 241 -26.07 3.72 26.14
C VAL A 241 -25.81 3.51 24.65
N ARG A 242 -26.04 4.55 23.85
CA ARG A 242 -25.80 4.57 22.40
C ARG A 242 -24.41 5.13 22.12
N VAL A 243 -23.62 4.41 21.31
CA VAL A 243 -22.32 4.88 20.83
C VAL A 243 -22.36 4.99 19.31
N PRO A 244 -22.37 6.20 18.73
CA PRO A 244 -22.54 6.39 17.29
C PRO A 244 -21.40 5.73 16.50
N LEU A 245 -21.73 5.24 15.31
CA LEU A 245 -20.79 4.59 14.38
C LEU A 245 -20.71 5.32 13.06
N LYS A 246 -21.87 5.58 12.46
CA LYS A 246 -21.98 6.29 11.19
C LYS A 246 -23.32 7.03 11.11
N SER A 247 -23.28 8.21 10.49
CA SER A 247 -24.48 8.95 10.11
C SER A 247 -24.39 9.32 8.64
N VAL A 248 -25.51 9.19 7.93
CA VAL A 248 -25.64 9.57 6.51
C VAL A 248 -26.91 10.40 6.35
N SER A 249 -26.79 11.56 5.70
CA SER A 249 -27.95 12.29 5.18
C SER A 249 -28.05 12.10 3.67
N PHE A 250 -29.27 12.07 3.16
CA PHE A 250 -29.54 11.82 1.74
C PHE A 250 -30.26 13.01 1.11
N ASN A 251 -30.15 13.15 -0.20
CA ASN A 251 -30.95 14.08 -0.99
C ASN A 251 -32.28 13.44 -1.42
N ASN A 252 -33.13 14.22 -2.10
CA ASN A 252 -34.40 13.75 -2.64
C ASN A 252 -34.27 12.71 -3.78
N GLU A 253 -33.06 12.37 -4.24
CA GLU A 253 -32.82 11.30 -5.20
C GLU A 253 -32.35 10.01 -4.50
N GLY A 254 -32.17 10.04 -3.17
CA GLY A 254 -31.64 8.94 -2.38
C GLY A 254 -30.12 8.83 -2.39
N PHE A 255 -29.41 9.86 -2.85
CA PHE A 255 -27.95 9.91 -2.84
C PHE A 255 -27.40 10.57 -1.58
N PRO A 256 -26.27 10.07 -1.02
CA PRO A 256 -25.70 10.61 0.21
C PRO A 256 -25.15 12.03 -0.01
N LEU A 257 -25.44 12.93 0.92
CA LEU A 257 -24.98 14.33 0.96
C LEU A 257 -23.85 14.51 1.98
N ILE A 258 -24.05 14.00 3.20
CA ILE A 258 -23.08 14.10 4.28
C ILE A 258 -22.93 12.73 4.90
N ILE A 259 -21.68 12.31 5.09
CA ILE A 259 -21.34 11.09 5.80
C ILE A 259 -20.44 11.47 6.98
N THR A 260 -20.80 11.04 8.18
CA THR A 260 -19.98 11.21 9.38
C THR A 260 -19.62 9.84 9.92
N TYR A 261 -18.34 9.62 10.18
CA TYR A 261 -17.82 8.42 10.82
C TYR A 261 -17.37 8.74 12.24
N TYR A 262 -17.58 7.79 13.14
CA TYR A 262 -17.23 7.90 14.55
C TYR A 262 -16.23 6.81 14.93
N GLU A 263 -15.43 7.07 15.96
CA GLU A 263 -14.54 6.10 16.60
C GLU A 263 -15.34 5.19 17.55
N ASP A 264 -14.71 4.11 18.04
CA ASP A 264 -15.33 3.14 18.95
C ASP A 264 -15.83 3.75 20.28
N GLU A 265 -15.34 4.94 20.64
CA GLU A 265 -15.78 5.72 21.81
C GLU A 265 -16.94 6.69 21.47
N GLY A 266 -17.37 6.76 20.21
CA GLY A 266 -18.40 7.68 19.73
C GLY A 266 -17.89 9.09 19.41
N LYS A 267 -16.57 9.30 19.44
CA LYS A 267 -15.96 10.57 19.01
C LYS A 267 -15.97 10.68 17.49
N LYS A 268 -16.18 11.88 16.97
CA LYS A 268 -16.20 12.11 15.51
C LYS A 268 -14.80 11.86 14.93
N LYS A 269 -14.69 10.87 14.05
CA LYS A 269 -13.46 10.49 13.35
C LYS A 269 -13.25 11.29 12.08
N SER A 270 -14.29 11.34 11.23
CA SER A 270 -14.21 12.05 9.94
C SER A 270 -15.59 12.47 9.45
N LYS A 271 -15.60 13.41 8.49
CA LYS A 271 -16.78 13.88 7.77
C LYS A 271 -16.45 13.92 6.28
N GLN A 272 -17.39 13.52 5.45
CA GLN A 272 -17.37 13.69 4.00
C GLN A 272 -18.63 14.45 3.57
N GLU A 273 -18.47 15.38 2.64
CA GLU A 273 -19.56 16.13 2.02
C GLU A 273 -19.51 15.92 0.51
N LEU A 274 -20.62 15.48 -0.05
CA LEU A 274 -20.75 15.07 -1.45
C LEU A 274 -21.51 16.15 -2.23
N ILE A 275 -20.84 16.70 -3.25
CA ILE A 275 -21.34 17.84 -4.02
C ILE A 275 -21.77 17.38 -5.40
N TYR A 276 -23.03 17.69 -5.73
CA TYR A 276 -23.66 17.29 -6.99
C TYR A 276 -23.91 18.51 -7.89
N LYS A 277 -23.83 18.28 -9.20
CA LYS A 277 -24.26 19.23 -10.23
C LYS A 277 -25.04 18.46 -11.29
N ASP A 278 -26.24 18.94 -11.63
CA ASP A 278 -27.12 18.32 -12.64
C ASP A 278 -27.39 16.82 -12.36
N GLY A 279 -27.52 16.46 -11.09
CA GLY A 279 -27.74 15.07 -10.63
C GLY A 279 -26.50 14.17 -10.69
N MET A 280 -25.31 14.70 -10.98
CA MET A 280 -24.05 13.96 -11.03
C MET A 280 -23.13 14.38 -9.88
N LEU A 281 -22.46 13.42 -9.24
CA LEU A 281 -21.44 13.71 -8.22
C LEU A 281 -20.21 14.35 -8.88
N THR A 282 -19.75 15.48 -8.36
CA THR A 282 -18.61 16.23 -8.94
C THR A 282 -17.44 16.39 -7.98
N LYS A 283 -17.70 16.29 -6.67
CA LYS A 283 -16.68 16.49 -5.65
C LYS A 283 -17.06 15.78 -4.35
N ILE A 284 -16.07 15.27 -3.63
CA ILE A 284 -16.19 14.87 -2.22
C ILE A 284 -15.21 15.71 -1.42
N ILE A 285 -15.69 16.44 -0.42
CA ILE A 285 -14.90 17.27 0.48
C ILE A 285 -14.72 16.52 1.81
N LYS A 286 -13.47 16.30 2.22
CA LYS A 286 -13.12 15.66 3.48
C LYS A 286 -13.02 16.69 4.62
N ALA A 287 -12.96 16.21 5.86
CA ALA A 287 -12.95 17.07 7.05
C ALA A 287 -11.77 18.05 7.10
N ASP A 288 -10.62 17.64 6.56
CA ASP A 288 -9.39 18.44 6.44
C ASP A 288 -9.41 19.42 5.25
N GLN A 289 -10.57 19.61 4.60
CA GLN A 289 -10.77 20.43 3.40
C GLN A 289 -10.08 19.91 2.14
N THR A 290 -9.40 18.76 2.20
CA THR A 290 -8.98 18.08 0.98
C THR A 290 -10.20 17.61 0.21
N ALA A 291 -10.06 17.49 -1.11
CA ALA A 291 -11.17 17.11 -1.95
C ALA A 291 -10.76 16.20 -3.09
N SER A 292 -11.59 15.19 -3.32
CA SER A 292 -11.52 14.37 -4.51
C SER A 292 -12.39 15.04 -5.59
N SER A 293 -11.80 15.35 -6.74
CA SER A 293 -12.51 15.85 -7.92
C SER A 293 -13.01 14.67 -8.73
N ILE A 294 -14.22 14.77 -9.29
CA ILE A 294 -14.86 13.65 -9.98
C ILE A 294 -15.28 14.08 -11.37
N ASN A 295 -14.89 13.27 -12.35
CA ASN A 295 -15.18 13.42 -13.76
C ASN A 295 -15.72 12.10 -14.34
N TYR A 296 -16.22 12.15 -15.58
CA TYR A 296 -16.86 11.01 -16.22
C TYR A 296 -16.36 10.78 -17.66
N ASP A 297 -16.30 9.51 -18.06
CA ASP A 297 -16.03 9.12 -19.44
C ASP A 297 -16.93 7.92 -19.83
N ASP A 298 -18.15 8.22 -20.26
CA ASP A 298 -19.19 7.24 -20.58
C ASP A 298 -19.48 6.26 -19.44
N ASN A 299 -18.97 5.04 -19.48
CA ASN A 299 -19.20 4.02 -18.45
C ASN A 299 -18.19 4.07 -17.30
N LYS A 300 -17.45 5.19 -17.15
CA LYS A 300 -16.43 5.37 -16.14
C LYS A 300 -16.67 6.60 -15.29
N MET A 301 -16.41 6.46 -14.00
CA MET A 301 -16.36 7.54 -13.03
C MET A 301 -14.93 7.67 -12.53
N ILE A 302 -14.33 8.85 -12.65
CA ILE A 302 -12.90 9.08 -12.46
C ILE A 302 -12.73 10.04 -11.29
N PHE A 303 -12.08 9.58 -10.24
CA PHE A 303 -11.69 10.34 -9.06
C PHE A 303 -10.26 10.82 -9.23
N THR A 304 -9.98 12.04 -8.81
CA THR A 304 -8.64 12.60 -8.78
C THR A 304 -8.42 13.32 -7.45
N GLU A 305 -7.32 13.00 -6.79
CA GLU A 305 -6.94 13.58 -5.51
C GLU A 305 -5.44 13.87 -5.49
N ASN A 306 -5.05 15.00 -4.91
CA ASN A 306 -3.65 15.27 -4.58
C ASN A 306 -3.41 14.88 -3.12
N ILE A 307 -2.44 14.00 -2.89
CA ILE A 307 -2.12 13.46 -1.57
C ILE A 307 -0.73 13.94 -1.08
N GLY A 308 -0.34 15.15 -1.49
CA GLY A 308 0.97 15.74 -1.22
C GLY A 308 1.94 15.49 -2.37
N ASP A 309 2.90 14.58 -2.18
CA ASP A 309 3.97 14.32 -3.14
C ASP A 309 3.53 13.43 -4.33
N ALA A 310 2.29 12.95 -4.30
CA ALA A 310 1.68 12.13 -5.34
C ALA A 310 0.26 12.60 -5.70
N ASN A 311 -0.17 12.23 -6.90
CA ASN A 311 -1.56 12.33 -7.32
C ASN A 311 -2.16 10.93 -7.42
N GLU A 312 -3.34 10.76 -6.84
CA GLU A 312 -4.15 9.55 -6.97
C GLU A 312 -5.22 9.76 -8.04
N THR A 313 -5.39 8.76 -8.91
CA THR A 313 -6.48 8.70 -9.87
C THR A 313 -7.14 7.33 -9.78
N THR A 314 -8.41 7.29 -9.37
CA THR A 314 -9.19 6.05 -9.24
C THR A 314 -10.30 6.05 -10.26
N VAL A 315 -10.41 4.98 -11.05
CA VAL A 315 -11.43 4.82 -12.08
C VAL A 315 -12.35 3.69 -11.69
N PHE A 316 -13.64 3.98 -11.60
CA PHE A 316 -14.71 3.02 -11.35
C PHE A 316 -15.48 2.72 -12.63
N TRP A 317 -15.87 1.46 -12.83
CA TRP A 317 -16.78 1.04 -13.89
C TRP A 317 -17.63 -0.15 -13.44
N LEU A 318 -18.68 -0.46 -14.20
CA LEU A 318 -19.49 -1.64 -13.99
C LEU A 318 -19.15 -2.73 -15.00
N GLU A 319 -18.99 -3.95 -14.49
CA GLU A 319 -18.87 -5.17 -15.28
C GLU A 319 -19.77 -6.25 -14.66
N ASN A 320 -20.74 -6.78 -15.41
CA ASN A 320 -21.73 -7.74 -14.91
C ASN A 320 -22.45 -7.28 -13.62
N SER A 321 -22.79 -5.99 -13.54
CA SER A 321 -23.38 -5.35 -12.33
C SER A 321 -22.50 -5.38 -11.09
N LYS A 322 -21.20 -5.65 -11.24
CA LYS A 322 -20.20 -5.49 -10.18
C LYS A 322 -19.43 -4.21 -10.43
N LEU A 323 -19.32 -3.38 -9.40
CA LEU A 323 -18.47 -2.21 -9.42
C LEU A 323 -17.01 -2.66 -9.29
N LEU A 324 -16.22 -2.35 -10.30
CA LEU A 324 -14.78 -2.59 -10.32
C LEU A 324 -14.03 -1.28 -10.30
N GLN A 325 -12.81 -1.33 -9.77
CA GLN A 325 -11.92 -0.19 -9.75
C GLN A 325 -10.52 -0.50 -10.24
N LYS A 326 -9.84 0.56 -10.67
CA LYS A 326 -8.38 0.60 -10.81
C LYS A 326 -7.88 1.95 -10.30
N SER A 327 -6.76 1.95 -9.60
CA SER A 327 -6.16 3.18 -9.06
C SER A 327 -4.71 3.33 -9.50
N TYR A 328 -4.31 4.58 -9.70
CA TYR A 328 -2.94 4.99 -9.98
C TYR A 328 -2.52 5.98 -8.90
N THR A 329 -1.48 5.65 -8.15
CA THR A 329 -0.79 6.60 -7.28
C THR A 329 0.53 6.96 -7.95
N LEU A 330 0.61 8.18 -8.48
CA LEU A 330 1.74 8.64 -9.28
C LEU A 330 2.43 9.82 -8.59
N MET A 331 3.71 9.65 -8.27
CA MET A 331 4.58 10.68 -7.74
C MET A 331 4.65 11.87 -8.71
N THR A 332 4.66 13.06 -8.13
CA THR A 332 4.82 14.33 -8.85
C THR A 332 6.20 14.44 -9.50
N ASP A 333 7.26 14.04 -8.79
CA ASP A 333 8.63 13.96 -9.29
C ASP A 333 8.97 12.55 -9.82
N ASP A 334 9.43 12.48 -11.07
CA ASP A 334 9.83 11.26 -11.76
C ASP A 334 11.00 10.52 -11.09
N LYS A 335 11.81 11.22 -10.28
CA LYS A 335 12.86 10.59 -9.47
C LYS A 335 12.33 9.53 -8.51
N PHE A 336 11.07 9.64 -8.11
CA PHE A 336 10.40 8.70 -7.21
C PHE A 336 9.48 7.73 -7.97
N SER A 337 9.68 7.54 -9.27
CA SER A 337 8.88 6.62 -10.10
C SER A 337 8.79 5.18 -9.57
N TYR A 338 9.78 4.72 -8.80
CA TYR A 338 9.76 3.43 -8.11
C TYR A 338 8.73 3.33 -6.97
N MET A 339 8.19 4.46 -6.50
CA MET A 339 7.11 4.53 -5.51
C MET A 339 5.72 4.54 -6.14
N ASN A 340 5.64 4.63 -7.48
CA ASN A 340 4.36 4.61 -8.16
C ASN A 340 3.69 3.26 -7.97
N THR A 341 2.39 3.32 -7.71
CA THR A 341 1.58 2.13 -7.47
C THR A 341 0.41 2.10 -8.44
N PHE A 342 0.13 0.92 -8.98
CA PHE A 342 -1.06 0.62 -9.75
C PHE A 342 -1.83 -0.49 -9.07
N THR A 343 -3.14 -0.31 -8.92
CA THR A 343 -4.04 -1.34 -8.41
C THR A 343 -5.17 -1.57 -9.40
N GLU A 344 -5.63 -2.81 -9.51
CA GLU A 344 -6.68 -3.18 -10.45
C GLU A 344 -7.50 -4.35 -9.93
N GLU A 345 -8.80 -4.23 -10.10
CA GLU A 345 -9.77 -5.30 -9.93
C GLU A 345 -10.18 -5.89 -11.28
N LYS A 346 -10.35 -7.21 -11.30
CA LYS A 346 -10.92 -7.95 -12.44
C LYS A 346 -11.98 -8.91 -11.96
N PHE A 347 -13.02 -9.10 -12.77
CA PHE A 347 -14.11 -10.02 -12.45
C PHE A 347 -14.09 -11.24 -13.37
N GLU A 348 -13.84 -12.41 -12.79
CA GLU A 348 -13.85 -13.70 -13.50
C GLU A 348 -14.44 -14.78 -12.60
N ASN A 349 -15.29 -15.66 -13.15
CA ASN A 349 -15.88 -16.80 -12.42
C ASN A 349 -16.58 -16.43 -11.08
N ASN A 350 -17.29 -15.30 -11.04
CA ASN A 350 -17.93 -14.75 -9.84
C ASN A 350 -16.94 -14.33 -8.72
N CYS A 351 -15.68 -14.12 -9.07
CA CYS A 351 -14.63 -13.65 -8.19
C CYS A 351 -14.08 -12.31 -8.67
N ILE A 352 -13.95 -11.36 -7.75
CA ILE A 352 -13.18 -10.14 -7.97
C ILE A 352 -11.76 -10.40 -7.49
N SER A 353 -10.79 -10.43 -8.41
CA SER A 353 -9.37 -10.47 -8.09
C SER A 353 -8.86 -9.05 -7.92
N TYR A 354 -8.18 -8.76 -6.81
CA TYR A 354 -7.49 -7.49 -6.59
C TYR A 354 -5.98 -7.67 -6.75
N SER A 355 -5.36 -6.82 -7.56
CA SER A 355 -3.93 -6.86 -7.85
C SER A 355 -3.25 -5.52 -7.55
N ILE A 356 -1.98 -5.58 -7.14
CA ILE A 356 -1.09 -4.43 -7.01
C ILE A 356 0.11 -4.68 -7.90
N ASN A 357 0.41 -3.74 -8.81
CA ASN A 357 1.50 -3.84 -9.78
C ASN A 357 1.49 -5.16 -10.57
N ASN A 358 0.28 -5.63 -10.93
CA ASN A 358 0.00 -6.90 -11.64
C ASN A 358 0.27 -8.18 -10.83
N VAL A 359 0.53 -8.08 -9.52
CA VAL A 359 0.59 -9.23 -8.62
C VAL A 359 -0.76 -9.37 -7.95
N VAL A 360 -1.37 -10.55 -7.94
CA VAL A 360 -2.64 -10.79 -7.26
C VAL A 360 -2.43 -10.81 -5.74
N TRP A 361 -3.21 -10.01 -5.02
CA TRP A 361 -3.18 -9.90 -3.56
C TRP A 361 -4.37 -10.57 -2.91
N SER A 362 -5.54 -10.55 -3.54
CA SER A 362 -6.72 -11.24 -3.02
C SER A 362 -7.73 -11.63 -4.08
N TYR A 363 -8.60 -12.57 -3.71
CA TYR A 363 -9.86 -12.87 -4.39
C TYR A 363 -11.02 -12.69 -3.42
N ASN A 364 -12.07 -12.03 -3.88
CA ASN A 364 -13.38 -11.93 -3.24
C ASN A 364 -14.41 -12.62 -4.13
N CYS A 365 -14.81 -13.83 -3.75
CA CYS A 365 -15.75 -14.66 -4.51
C CYS A 365 -17.11 -14.69 -3.81
N GLY A 366 -18.19 -14.48 -4.55
CA GLY A 366 -19.54 -14.46 -3.99
C GLY A 366 -20.60 -14.87 -4.99
N GLY A 367 -21.71 -15.43 -4.48
CA GLY A 367 -22.88 -15.72 -5.30
C GLY A 367 -23.65 -14.47 -5.75
N PRO A 368 -24.79 -14.63 -6.43
CA PRO A 368 -25.72 -13.53 -6.67
C PRO A 368 -26.28 -12.97 -5.35
N ASN A 369 -26.30 -11.64 -5.20
CA ASN A 369 -26.74 -10.95 -3.96
C ASN A 369 -28.21 -11.22 -3.57
N ASN A 370 -29.02 -11.79 -4.46
CA ASN A 370 -30.43 -12.09 -4.23
C ASN A 370 -30.72 -13.58 -3.97
N LYS A 371 -29.70 -14.42 -3.85
CA LYS A 371 -29.86 -15.86 -3.58
C LYS A 371 -29.31 -16.20 -2.20
N PHE A 372 -30.16 -16.84 -1.39
CA PHE A 372 -29.80 -17.38 -0.08
C PHE A 372 -29.90 -18.92 -0.10
N PRO A 373 -28.94 -19.66 0.48
CA PRO A 373 -27.78 -19.17 1.21
C PRO A 373 -26.78 -18.42 0.33
N TYR A 374 -26.36 -17.23 0.76
CA TYR A 374 -25.33 -16.46 0.10
C TYR A 374 -23.98 -16.91 0.66
N ILE A 375 -23.13 -17.48 -0.17
CA ILE A 375 -21.79 -17.93 0.22
C ILE A 375 -20.77 -16.94 -0.32
N HIS A 376 -19.84 -16.55 0.53
CA HIS A 376 -18.71 -15.69 0.18
C HIS A 376 -17.40 -16.31 0.64
N THR A 377 -16.37 -16.19 -0.20
CA THR A 377 -15.02 -16.61 0.10
C THR A 377 -14.06 -15.46 -0.17
N TYR A 378 -13.28 -15.10 0.84
CA TYR A 378 -12.15 -14.21 0.73
C TYR A 378 -10.86 -15.02 0.83
N THR A 379 -9.91 -14.76 -0.06
CA THR A 379 -8.56 -15.32 0.01
C THR A 379 -7.56 -14.22 -0.24
N SER A 380 -6.58 -14.04 0.64
CA SER A 380 -5.45 -13.14 0.42
C SER A 380 -4.15 -13.91 0.34
N TYR A 381 -3.18 -13.33 -0.35
CA TYR A 381 -1.88 -13.93 -0.58
C TYR A 381 -0.76 -13.04 -0.08
N GLN A 382 0.29 -13.67 0.41
CA GLN A 382 1.58 -13.06 0.65
C GLN A 382 2.64 -14.03 0.11
N ASN A 383 3.58 -13.54 -0.70
CA ASN A 383 4.63 -14.37 -1.30
C ASN A 383 4.09 -15.57 -2.10
N LYS A 384 2.95 -15.38 -2.78
CA LYS A 384 2.21 -16.43 -3.53
C LYS A 384 1.63 -17.54 -2.66
N GLU A 385 1.78 -17.46 -1.34
CA GLU A 385 1.14 -18.36 -0.39
C GLU A 385 -0.12 -17.73 0.17
N VAL A 386 -1.09 -18.56 0.54
CA VAL A 386 -2.33 -18.10 1.17
C VAL A 386 -1.98 -17.55 2.56
N LEU A 387 -2.18 -16.25 2.74
CA LEU A 387 -2.01 -15.58 4.03
C LEU A 387 -3.28 -15.73 4.88
N GLN A 388 -4.44 -15.53 4.24
CA GLN A 388 -5.72 -15.61 4.91
C GLN A 388 -6.76 -16.21 3.98
N PHE A 389 -7.56 -17.11 4.53
CA PHE A 389 -8.76 -17.63 3.90
C PHE A 389 -9.92 -17.41 4.87
N ARG A 390 -11.02 -16.86 4.37
CA ARG A 390 -12.26 -16.71 5.14
C ARG A 390 -13.42 -17.13 4.26
N LYS A 391 -14.26 -18.01 4.76
CA LYS A 391 -15.50 -18.39 4.09
C LYS A 391 -16.67 -18.10 5.00
N SER A 392 -17.67 -17.41 4.48
CA SER A 392 -18.88 -17.07 5.20
C SER A 392 -20.12 -17.50 4.42
N LYS A 393 -21.22 -17.63 5.16
CA LYS A 393 -22.54 -17.95 4.62
C LYS A 393 -23.58 -17.10 5.33
N ILE A 394 -24.52 -16.53 4.57
CA ILE A 394 -25.72 -15.90 5.10
C ILE A 394 -26.93 -16.75 4.71
N GLU A 395 -27.74 -17.13 5.68
CA GLU A 395 -28.98 -17.90 5.48
C GLU A 395 -30.19 -17.07 5.87
N LYS A 396 -31.24 -17.11 5.05
CA LYS A 396 -32.56 -16.59 5.41
C LYS A 396 -33.21 -17.57 6.39
N LYS A 397 -33.52 -17.12 7.62
CA LYS A 397 -34.25 -17.94 8.62
C LYS A 397 -35.75 -17.74 8.53
N ASN A 398 -36.17 -16.50 8.28
CA ASN A 398 -37.55 -16.13 8.00
C ASN A 398 -37.56 -14.83 7.16
N ASP A 399 -38.73 -14.24 6.92
CA ASP A 399 -38.84 -13.04 6.08
C ASP A 399 -38.11 -11.80 6.61
N ARG A 400 -37.81 -11.75 7.91
CA ARG A 400 -37.20 -10.59 8.58
C ARG A 400 -35.92 -10.93 9.32
N THR A 401 -35.34 -12.12 9.12
CA THR A 401 -34.19 -12.56 9.91
C THR A 401 -33.22 -13.37 9.06
N TYR A 402 -31.95 -12.99 9.11
CA TYR A 402 -30.85 -13.65 8.42
C TYR A 402 -29.74 -13.98 9.40
N ASP A 403 -29.23 -15.20 9.35
CA ASP A 403 -28.09 -15.63 10.16
C ASP A 403 -26.82 -15.66 9.32
N LYS A 404 -25.75 -15.06 9.86
CA LYS A 404 -24.40 -15.09 9.32
C LYS A 404 -23.56 -16.12 10.04
N TYR A 405 -22.86 -16.93 9.26
CA TYR A 405 -21.92 -17.93 9.73
C TYR A 405 -20.54 -17.70 9.11
N TYR A 406 -19.49 -18.01 9.87
CA TYR A 406 -18.13 -18.16 9.34
C TYR A 406 -17.71 -19.63 9.44
N SER A 407 -17.02 -20.11 8.41
CA SER A 407 -16.35 -21.42 8.42
C SER A 407 -15.04 -21.32 9.20
N GLU A 408 -14.72 -22.36 9.96
CA GLU A 408 -13.41 -22.53 10.60
C GLU A 408 -12.32 -23.00 9.61
N ALA A 409 -12.66 -23.23 8.34
CA ALA A 409 -11.69 -23.62 7.32
C ALA A 409 -10.66 -22.50 7.08
N GLU A 410 -9.39 -22.89 7.00
CA GLU A 410 -8.25 -22.02 6.69
C GLU A 410 -7.79 -22.16 5.24
N ARG A 411 -8.36 -23.10 4.48
CA ARG A 411 -8.06 -23.34 3.06
C ARG A 411 -9.29 -23.87 2.32
N ALA A 412 -9.28 -23.74 0.99
CA ALA A 412 -10.40 -24.12 0.12
C ALA A 412 -10.66 -25.64 0.07
N ASP A 413 -9.65 -26.47 0.34
CA ASP A 413 -9.70 -27.94 0.32
C ASP A 413 -10.14 -28.55 1.66
N GLN A 414 -10.30 -27.75 2.70
CA GLN A 414 -10.76 -28.19 4.02
C GLN A 414 -12.29 -28.25 4.09
N ASN A 415 -12.81 -29.16 4.91
CA ASN A 415 -14.25 -29.26 5.18
C ASN A 415 -14.74 -28.04 5.97
N ASP A 416 -15.93 -27.56 5.63
CA ASP A 416 -16.54 -26.44 6.33
C ASP A 416 -17.19 -26.87 7.65
N ASN A 417 -16.76 -26.22 8.75
CA ASN A 417 -17.50 -26.21 10.01
C ASN A 417 -17.96 -24.79 10.30
N TYR A 418 -19.24 -24.51 10.00
CA TYR A 418 -19.82 -23.18 10.14
C TYR A 418 -20.24 -22.88 11.59
N LYS A 419 -19.73 -21.78 12.14
CA LYS A 419 -20.16 -21.22 13.43
C LYS A 419 -21.01 -19.99 13.23
N LEU A 420 -22.11 -19.91 13.97
CA LEU A 420 -22.97 -18.72 13.98
C LEU A 420 -22.14 -17.54 14.50
N TRP A 421 -22.13 -16.47 13.72
CA TRP A 421 -21.40 -15.24 14.05
C TRP A 421 -22.35 -14.14 14.49
N GLY A 422 -23.47 -13.99 13.78
CA GLY A 422 -24.45 -12.98 14.09
C GLY A 422 -25.75 -13.13 13.31
N THR A 423 -26.72 -12.31 13.66
CA THR A 423 -28.08 -12.32 13.15
C THR A 423 -28.48 -10.90 12.78
N PHE A 424 -28.95 -10.72 11.55
CA PHE A 424 -29.56 -9.50 11.06
C PHE A 424 -31.07 -9.57 11.24
N HIS A 425 -31.68 -8.47 11.68
CA HIS A 425 -33.12 -8.31 11.67
C HIS A 425 -33.51 -7.17 10.73
N LEU A 426 -34.62 -7.38 10.00
CA LEU A 426 -35.19 -6.39 9.11
C LEU A 426 -36.44 -5.76 9.72
N ASP A 427 -36.65 -4.48 9.43
CA ASP A 427 -37.89 -3.76 9.71
C ASP A 427 -38.99 -4.06 8.66
N ASP A 428 -40.12 -3.36 8.77
CA ASP A 428 -41.25 -3.49 7.84
C ASP A 428 -40.94 -2.99 6.41
N PHE A 429 -39.85 -2.24 6.22
CA PHE A 429 -39.37 -1.75 4.92
C PHE A 429 -38.26 -2.63 4.32
N ASN A 430 -37.99 -3.80 4.91
CA ASN A 430 -36.87 -4.68 4.57
C ASN A 430 -35.49 -4.02 4.73
N LEU A 431 -35.39 -2.99 5.59
CA LEU A 431 -34.11 -2.39 5.98
C LEU A 431 -33.57 -3.11 7.21
N VAL A 432 -32.26 -3.27 7.31
CA VAL A 432 -31.64 -3.86 8.49
C VAL A 432 -31.74 -2.90 9.66
N ASP A 433 -32.58 -3.20 10.66
CA ASP A 433 -32.73 -2.36 11.85
C ASP A 433 -31.72 -2.70 12.94
N SER A 434 -31.19 -3.93 12.90
CA SER A 434 -30.26 -4.44 13.90
C SER A 434 -29.40 -5.59 13.42
N PHE A 435 -28.18 -5.61 13.94
CA PHE A 435 -27.22 -6.69 13.76
C PHE A 435 -26.65 -7.09 15.12
N ASN A 436 -27.01 -8.30 15.55
CA ASN A 436 -26.54 -8.91 16.79
C ASN A 436 -25.39 -9.86 16.46
N PHE A 437 -24.24 -9.71 17.11
CA PHE A 437 -23.08 -10.58 16.86
C PHE A 437 -22.21 -10.75 18.09
N THR A 438 -21.35 -11.77 18.08
CA THR A 438 -20.38 -11.99 19.15
C THR A 438 -18.99 -11.56 18.69
N LYS A 439 -18.31 -10.72 19.47
CA LYS A 439 -16.90 -10.36 19.23
C LYS A 439 -16.13 -10.44 20.55
N ASP A 440 -15.00 -11.13 20.54
CA ASP A 440 -14.15 -11.37 21.71
C ASP A 440 -14.95 -11.98 22.89
N GLY A 441 -15.81 -12.96 22.59
CA GLY A 441 -16.70 -13.61 23.55
C GLY A 441 -17.83 -12.73 24.10
N THR A 442 -17.97 -11.49 23.62
CA THR A 442 -18.96 -10.53 24.11
C THR A 442 -20.03 -10.29 23.05
N ALA A 443 -21.30 -10.44 23.43
CA ALA A 443 -22.43 -10.06 22.58
C ALA A 443 -22.46 -8.54 22.36
N LYS A 444 -22.58 -8.13 21.10
CA LYS A 444 -22.69 -6.75 20.65
C LYS A 444 -23.91 -6.61 19.75
N THR A 445 -24.52 -5.44 19.81
CA THR A 445 -25.67 -5.09 18.96
C THR A 445 -25.38 -3.76 18.30
N ILE A 446 -25.47 -3.74 16.99
CA ILE A 446 -25.61 -2.50 16.21
C ILE A 446 -27.09 -2.29 15.95
N LYS A 447 -27.57 -1.07 16.20
CA LYS A 447 -28.90 -0.61 15.82
C LYS A 447 -28.76 0.45 14.73
N ILE A 448 -29.75 0.50 13.84
CA ILE A 448 -29.79 1.44 12.73
C ILE A 448 -31.17 2.11 12.75
N ASP A 449 -31.15 3.42 12.98
CA ASP A 449 -32.33 4.27 12.95
C ASP A 449 -32.41 4.91 11.55
N TYR A 450 -33.59 4.80 10.92
CA TYR A 450 -33.87 5.37 9.61
C TYR A 450 -34.93 6.45 9.70
N THR A 451 -34.79 7.50 8.89
CA THR A 451 -35.92 8.37 8.53
C THR A 451 -36.13 8.34 7.03
N CYS A 452 -37.38 8.27 6.59
CA CYS A 452 -37.74 8.17 5.19
C CYS A 452 -38.35 9.50 4.70
N TYR A 453 -38.26 9.73 3.39
CA TYR A 453 -39.14 10.71 2.74
C TYR A 453 -40.56 10.14 2.66
N GLU A 454 -41.56 11.02 2.79
CA GLU A 454 -42.97 10.70 2.60
C GLU A 454 -43.28 10.24 1.17
#